data_AF-A0A2D4GSC9-F1
#
_entry.id   AF-A0A2D4GSC9-F1
#
_cell.length_a   1.000
_cell.length_b   1.000
_cell.length_c   1.000
_cell.angle_alpha   90.00
_cell.angle_beta   90.00
_cell.angle_gamma   90.00
#
_symmetry.space_group_name_H-M   'P 1'
#
loop_
_entity.id
_entity.type
_entity.pdbx_description
1 polymer ?
#
loop_
_entity_poly.entity_id
_entity_poly.type
_entity_poly.pdbx_seq_one_letter_code
_entity_poly.pdbx_strand_id
1 'polypeptide(L)'
;VFFGENLPPRFFSLMQSDFQNADMLIIMGTSLQVQPFASLVSRVPTNTPRLLINKEKTGESDPFMSLMGLGCGMDFDSEKAYRDVAWLGDCDEGCLALAELLGWKKELEELVEKEHAVIEAQSGQTVGVGAGAGQQPAKKQEQNPSSEKEKPAAKKEE
;
A
#
# COMPACT_ATOMS: atom_id res chain seq x y z
N VAL A 1 6.20 -3.23 -14.02
CA VAL A 1 7.36 -2.37 -13.70
C VAL A 1 8.11 -3.06 -12.58
N PHE A 2 9.31 -3.55 -12.85
CA PHE A 2 10.24 -4.11 -11.88
C PHE A 2 11.18 -3.03 -11.35
N PHE A 3 11.90 -3.31 -10.26
CA PHE A 3 12.92 -2.39 -9.75
C PHE A 3 14.02 -2.17 -10.81
N GLY A 4 14.37 -0.91 -11.05
CA GLY A 4 15.32 -0.50 -12.09
C GLY A 4 14.69 -0.24 -13.47
N GLU A 5 13.42 -0.60 -13.69
CA GLU A 5 12.69 -0.16 -14.89
C GLU A 5 12.18 1.27 -14.74
N ASN A 6 12.08 1.99 -15.88
CA ASN A 6 11.41 3.29 -15.91
C ASN A 6 9.89 3.13 -15.70
N LEU A 7 9.29 4.05 -14.94
CA LEU A 7 7.82 4.15 -14.90
C LEU A 7 7.26 4.57 -16.28
N PRO A 8 6.01 4.19 -16.60
CA PRO A 8 5.37 4.59 -17.86
C PRO A 8 5.34 6.11 -18.04
N PRO A 9 5.55 6.68 -19.24
CA PRO A 9 5.56 8.13 -19.47
C PRO A 9 4.31 8.87 -18.94
N ARG A 10 3.15 8.21 -18.95
CA ARG A 10 1.88 8.71 -18.37
C ARG A 10 2.00 9.11 -16.89
N PHE A 11 2.84 8.43 -16.12
CA PHE A 11 3.10 8.78 -14.71
C PHE A 11 3.68 10.19 -14.57
N PHE A 12 4.69 10.51 -15.39
CA PHE A 12 5.36 11.80 -15.33
C PHE A 12 4.52 12.94 -15.92
N SER A 13 3.75 12.68 -16.98
CA SER A 13 2.82 13.69 -17.52
C SER A 13 1.73 14.06 -16.51
N LEU A 14 1.11 13.06 -15.87
CA LEU A 14 0.05 13.28 -14.87
C LEU A 14 0.59 13.86 -13.55
N MET A 15 1.78 13.45 -13.10
CA MET A 15 2.46 14.10 -11.97
C MET A 15 2.57 15.62 -12.19
N GLN A 16 2.87 16.05 -13.41
CA GLN A 16 3.09 17.47 -13.71
C GLN A 16 1.78 18.26 -13.90
N SER A 17 0.72 17.66 -14.43
CA SER A 17 -0.58 18.34 -14.59
C SER A 17 -1.44 18.31 -13.32
N ASP A 18 -1.51 17.17 -12.64
CA ASP A 18 -2.60 16.89 -11.70
C ASP A 18 -2.26 17.47 -10.32
N PHE A 19 -1.02 17.27 -9.85
CA PHE A 19 -0.59 17.68 -8.51
C PHE A 19 -0.54 19.20 -8.33
N GLN A 20 -0.33 19.98 -9.39
CA GLN A 20 -0.37 21.45 -9.32
C GLN A 20 -1.79 22.01 -9.11
N ASN A 21 -2.82 21.22 -9.41
CA ASN A 21 -4.24 21.59 -9.35
C ASN A 21 -5.00 20.79 -8.29
N ALA A 22 -4.30 20.14 -7.35
CA ALA A 22 -4.91 19.29 -6.34
C ALA A 22 -5.27 20.09 -5.07
N ASP A 23 -6.57 20.25 -4.82
CA ASP A 23 -7.10 20.90 -3.60
C ASP A 23 -7.01 20.01 -2.35
N MET A 24 -6.85 18.70 -2.51
CA MET A 24 -6.61 17.73 -1.43
C MET A 24 -5.79 16.55 -1.96
N LEU A 25 -4.96 15.95 -1.11
CA LEU A 25 -4.32 14.65 -1.37
C LEU A 25 -4.80 13.61 -0.35
N ILE A 26 -5.24 12.44 -0.83
CA ILE A 26 -5.54 11.28 0.01
C ILE A 26 -4.50 10.19 -0.30
N ILE A 27 -3.88 9.66 0.75
CA ILE A 27 -2.79 8.68 0.71
C ILE A 27 -3.27 7.46 1.50
N MET A 28 -3.31 6.27 0.89
CA MET A 28 -3.87 5.07 1.54
C MET A 28 -3.00 3.85 1.31
N GLY A 29 -2.92 2.96 2.31
CA GLY A 29 -2.36 1.61 2.18
C GLY A 29 -0.94 1.52 1.62
N THR A 30 -0.04 2.43 2.00
CA THR A 30 1.33 2.52 1.44
C THR A 30 2.36 2.89 2.50
N SER A 31 3.57 2.33 2.40
CA SER A 31 4.71 2.66 3.26
C SER A 31 5.57 3.83 2.76
N LEU A 32 5.25 4.40 1.59
CA LEU A 32 5.99 5.50 0.94
C LEU A 32 7.52 5.29 0.86
N GLN A 33 7.98 4.05 0.77
CA GLN A 33 9.41 3.72 0.67
C GLN A 33 9.93 3.67 -0.79
N VAL A 34 9.06 3.46 -1.78
CA VAL A 34 9.47 3.23 -3.17
C VAL A 34 9.47 4.53 -3.97
N GLN A 35 10.65 4.92 -4.47
CA GLN A 35 10.81 6.07 -5.37
C GLN A 35 10.58 5.67 -6.84
N PRO A 36 10.14 6.60 -7.72
CA PRO A 36 9.81 8.00 -7.43
C PRO A 36 8.40 8.22 -6.86
N PHE A 37 7.59 7.17 -6.64
CA PHE A 37 6.20 7.28 -6.15
C PHE A 37 6.13 8.01 -4.80
N ALA A 38 7.01 7.69 -3.87
CA ALA A 38 7.07 8.35 -2.56
C ALA A 38 7.22 9.88 -2.64
N SER A 39 7.93 10.41 -3.66
CA SER A 39 8.10 11.86 -3.84
C SER A 39 6.80 12.62 -4.19
N LEU A 40 5.72 11.91 -4.57
CA LEU A 40 4.45 12.54 -4.96
C LEU A 40 3.80 13.34 -3.82
N VAL A 41 3.97 12.92 -2.56
CA VAL A 41 3.36 13.62 -1.41
C VAL A 41 3.81 15.07 -1.29
N SER A 42 4.96 15.41 -1.87
CA SER A 42 5.58 16.74 -1.86
C SER A 42 5.53 17.46 -3.21
N ARG A 43 4.63 17.00 -4.10
CA ARG A 43 4.32 17.67 -5.39
C ARG A 43 3.09 18.58 -5.34
N VAL A 44 2.22 18.42 -4.33
CA VAL A 44 1.06 19.31 -4.12
C VAL A 44 1.49 20.68 -3.57
N PRO A 45 0.74 21.77 -3.86
CA PRO A 45 0.94 23.09 -3.25
C PRO A 45 1.07 23.04 -1.72
N THR A 46 1.72 24.04 -1.12
CA THR A 46 1.89 24.14 0.34
C THR A 46 0.55 24.17 1.08
N ASN A 47 -0.47 24.78 0.49
CA ASN A 47 -1.75 24.96 1.16
C ASN A 47 -2.71 23.77 0.98
N THR A 48 -2.34 22.78 0.17
CA THR A 48 -3.13 21.55 -0.05
C THR A 48 -3.05 20.65 1.19
N PRO A 49 -4.16 20.33 1.87
CA PRO A 49 -4.20 19.33 2.93
C PRO A 49 -3.90 17.91 2.42
N ARG A 50 -3.24 17.11 3.26
CA ARG A 50 -2.86 15.72 2.96
C ARG A 50 -3.41 14.80 4.04
N LEU A 51 -4.30 13.88 3.67
CA LEU A 51 -4.86 12.86 4.57
C LEU A 51 -4.17 11.51 4.31
N LEU A 52 -3.54 10.96 5.34
CA LEU A 52 -3.04 9.59 5.37
C LEU A 52 -4.07 8.68 6.06
N ILE A 53 -4.50 7.62 5.38
CA ILE A 53 -5.32 6.53 5.95
C ILE A 53 -4.48 5.24 5.86
N ASN A 54 -3.85 4.84 6.96
CA ASN A 54 -2.90 3.72 6.96
C ASN A 54 -2.76 3.09 8.35
N LYS A 55 -2.23 1.86 8.44
CA LYS A 55 -2.01 1.18 9.74
C LYS A 55 -0.93 1.86 10.59
N GLU A 56 -0.01 2.58 9.97
CA GLU A 56 1.12 3.27 10.61
C GLU A 56 1.36 4.64 9.95
N LYS A 57 2.04 5.56 10.65
CA LYS A 57 2.53 6.80 10.04
C LYS A 57 3.66 6.47 9.05
N THR A 58 3.73 7.27 7.99
CA THR A 58 4.66 7.06 6.87
C THR A 58 4.96 8.39 6.19
N GLY A 59 6.06 8.47 5.42
CA GLY A 59 6.41 9.64 4.62
C GLY A 59 6.73 10.90 5.43
N GLU A 60 6.94 10.77 6.73
CA GLU A 60 7.29 11.86 7.63
C GLU A 60 8.64 12.47 7.23
N SER A 61 8.77 13.78 7.46
CA SER A 61 9.99 14.51 7.11
C SER A 61 11.12 14.11 8.05
N ASP A 62 12.25 13.65 7.50
CA ASP A 62 13.47 13.40 8.29
C ASP A 62 13.80 14.62 9.18
N PRO A 63 13.98 14.46 10.50
CA PRO A 63 14.16 15.59 11.42
C PRO A 63 15.39 16.46 11.10
N PHE A 64 16.45 15.88 10.54
CA PHE A 64 17.68 16.59 10.20
C PHE A 64 17.53 17.40 8.90
N MET A 65 16.88 16.84 7.87
CA MET A 65 16.44 17.57 6.68
C MET A 65 15.47 18.70 7.02
N SER A 66 14.50 18.43 7.90
CA SER A 66 13.51 19.41 8.37
C SER A 66 14.17 20.59 9.09
N LEU A 67 15.15 20.32 9.96
CA LEU A 67 15.93 21.35 10.66
C LEU A 67 16.75 22.24 9.70
N MET A 68 17.20 21.72 8.57
CA MET A 68 17.86 22.51 7.50
C MET A 68 16.89 23.27 6.58
N GLY A 69 15.57 23.18 6.80
CA GLY A 69 14.58 23.77 5.90
C GLY A 69 14.42 23.02 4.57
N LEU A 70 14.93 21.78 4.49
CA LEU A 70 14.80 20.88 3.34
C LEU A 70 13.77 19.76 3.59
N GLY A 71 12.93 19.91 4.62
CA GLY A 71 11.88 18.96 4.97
C GLY A 71 10.90 18.74 3.82
N CYS A 72 10.97 17.55 3.21
CA CYS A 72 10.28 17.22 1.97
C CYS A 72 9.34 16.01 2.10
N GLY A 73 8.79 15.78 3.29
CA GLY A 73 7.80 14.75 3.60
C GLY A 73 6.50 15.32 4.18
N MET A 74 5.95 14.63 5.17
CA MET A 74 4.79 15.02 5.99
C MET A 74 5.19 15.44 7.41
N ASP A 75 4.31 16.14 8.10
CA ASP A 75 4.46 16.59 9.50
C ASP A 75 3.10 16.54 10.20
N PHE A 76 2.87 15.49 10.99
CA PHE A 76 1.58 15.20 11.63
C PHE A 76 1.46 15.73 13.06
N ASP A 77 2.58 15.92 13.77
CA ASP A 77 2.59 16.11 15.24
C ASP A 77 3.47 17.27 15.73
N SER A 78 4.23 17.95 14.87
CA SER A 78 5.03 19.08 15.35
C SER A 78 4.15 20.30 15.66
N GLU A 79 4.66 21.21 16.50
CA GLU A 79 4.05 22.53 16.78
C GLU A 79 3.87 23.42 15.52
N LYS A 80 4.33 22.95 14.35
CA LYS A 80 4.16 23.59 13.04
C LYS A 80 3.23 22.82 12.10
N ALA A 81 2.73 21.64 12.48
CA ALA A 81 1.81 20.85 11.67
C ALA A 81 0.51 21.64 11.41
N TYR A 82 0.17 21.84 10.13
CA TYR A 82 -0.94 22.73 9.73
C TYR A 82 -1.88 22.16 8.66
N ARG A 83 -1.53 20.99 8.08
CA ARG A 83 -2.20 20.47 6.87
C ARG A 83 -2.19 18.95 6.69
N ASP A 84 -1.34 18.23 7.42
CA ASP A 84 -1.21 16.78 7.30
C ASP A 84 -1.98 16.11 8.43
N VAL A 85 -2.82 15.13 8.09
CA VAL A 85 -3.65 14.39 9.05
C VAL A 85 -3.41 12.90 8.88
N ALA A 86 -3.15 12.19 9.98
CA ALA A 86 -3.03 10.73 9.98
C ALA A 86 -4.23 10.09 10.68
N TRP A 87 -5.04 9.36 9.93
CA TRP A 87 -6.01 8.41 10.46
C TRP A 87 -5.36 7.03 10.49
N LEU A 88 -5.35 6.39 11.66
CA LEU A 88 -4.59 5.16 11.89
C LEU A 88 -5.49 3.95 12.15
N GLY A 89 -5.42 2.96 11.26
CA GLY A 89 -6.25 1.75 11.29
C GLY A 89 -6.29 1.02 9.94
N ASP A 90 -7.34 0.24 9.69
CA ASP A 90 -7.57 -0.40 8.39
C ASP A 90 -8.16 0.56 7.36
N CYS A 91 -7.73 0.44 6.10
CA CYS A 91 -8.08 1.42 5.05
C CYS A 91 -9.58 1.47 4.78
N ASP A 92 -10.27 0.33 4.85
CA ASP A 92 -11.72 0.25 4.60
C ASP A 92 -12.51 0.93 5.74
N GLU A 93 -12.07 0.77 7.00
CA GLU A 93 -12.65 1.46 8.16
C GLU A 93 -12.47 2.99 8.06
N GLY A 94 -11.28 3.44 7.65
CA GLY A 94 -10.99 4.87 7.45
C GLY A 94 -11.79 5.48 6.28
N CYS A 95 -11.95 4.73 5.19
CA CYS A 95 -12.83 5.10 4.08
C CYS A 95 -14.30 5.18 4.50
N LEU A 96 -14.80 4.21 5.28
CA LEU A 96 -16.17 4.22 5.81
C LEU A 96 -16.40 5.38 6.79
N ALA A 97 -15.43 5.68 7.67
CA ALA A 97 -15.50 6.81 8.59
C ALA A 97 -15.50 8.16 7.84
N LEU A 98 -14.68 8.31 6.80
CA LEU A 98 -14.70 9.49 5.93
C LEU A 98 -16.03 9.61 5.15
N ALA A 99 -16.53 8.50 4.61
CA ALA A 99 -17.83 8.45 3.93
C ALA A 99 -19.00 8.76 4.89
N GLU A 100 -18.91 8.42 6.18
CA GLU A 100 -19.91 8.77 7.18
C GLU A 100 -19.96 10.28 7.43
N LEU A 101 -18.78 10.92 7.58
CA LEU A 101 -18.66 12.37 7.74
C LEU A 101 -19.10 13.16 6.50
N LEU A 102 -18.99 12.57 5.30
CA LEU A 102 -19.47 13.14 4.04
C LEU A 102 -20.94 12.81 3.72
N GLY A 103 -21.59 11.94 4.50
CA GLY A 103 -22.96 11.47 4.26
C GLY A 103 -23.11 10.41 3.16
N TRP A 104 -22.00 9.89 2.63
CA TRP A 104 -21.93 8.90 1.55
C TRP A 104 -21.91 7.45 2.01
N LYS A 105 -21.76 7.17 3.32
CA LYS A 105 -21.58 5.81 3.88
C LYS A 105 -22.57 4.78 3.30
N LYS A 106 -23.87 5.08 3.30
CA LYS A 106 -24.90 4.18 2.77
C LYS A 106 -24.76 3.93 1.26
N GLU A 107 -24.42 4.96 0.49
CA GLU A 107 -24.20 4.83 -0.96
C GLU A 107 -22.97 3.97 -1.26
N LEU A 108 -21.91 4.10 -0.46
CA LEU A 108 -20.71 3.27 -0.52
C LEU A 108 -21.00 1.81 -0.13
N GLU A 109 -21.76 1.58 0.94
CA GLU A 109 -22.19 0.24 1.39
C GLU A 109 -23.05 -0.46 0.31
N GLU A 110 -24.07 0.23 -0.23
CA GLU A 110 -24.93 -0.30 -1.31
C GLU A 110 -24.17 -0.55 -2.62
N LEU A 111 -23.15 0.27 -2.93
CA LEU A 111 -22.27 0.07 -4.08
C LEU A 111 -21.36 -1.17 -3.91
N VAL A 112 -20.75 -1.33 -2.73
CA VAL A 112 -19.85 -2.45 -2.44
C VAL A 112 -20.60 -3.78 -2.46
N GLU A 113 -21.76 -3.88 -1.80
CA GLU A 113 -22.60 -5.10 -1.84
C GLU A 113 -22.97 -5.48 -3.28
N LYS A 114 -23.40 -4.50 -4.07
CA LYS A 114 -23.81 -4.70 -5.47
C LYS A 114 -22.67 -5.20 -6.35
N GLU A 115 -21.49 -4.56 -6.32
CA GLU A 115 -20.38 -4.97 -7.18
C GLU A 115 -19.72 -6.28 -6.71
N HIS A 116 -19.70 -6.57 -5.40
CA HIS A 116 -19.29 -7.89 -4.90
C HIS A 116 -20.20 -9.00 -5.43
N ALA A 117 -21.53 -8.83 -5.39
CA ALA A 117 -22.47 -9.81 -5.94
C ALA A 117 -22.28 -10.02 -7.47
N VAL A 118 -21.89 -8.99 -8.21
CA VAL A 118 -21.53 -9.10 -9.63
C VAL A 118 -20.26 -9.93 -9.84
N ILE A 119 -19.23 -9.75 -9.00
CA ILE A 119 -17.97 -10.51 -9.05
C ILE A 119 -18.20 -11.99 -8.66
N GLU A 120 -19.01 -12.26 -7.65
CA GLU A 120 -19.39 -13.63 -7.25
C GLU A 120 -20.17 -14.34 -8.36
N ALA A 121 -21.14 -13.67 -8.99
CA ALA A 121 -21.90 -14.23 -10.11
C ALA A 121 -21.03 -14.52 -11.34
N GLN A 122 -19.99 -13.72 -11.61
CA GLN A 122 -19.06 -13.95 -12.72
C GLN A 122 -18.04 -15.06 -12.41
N SER A 123 -17.47 -15.06 -11.20
CA SER A 123 -16.52 -16.11 -10.79
C SER A 123 -17.18 -17.49 -10.66
N GLY A 124 -18.46 -17.55 -10.32
CA GLY A 124 -19.25 -18.79 -10.39
C GLY A 124 -19.36 -19.42 -11.79
N GLN A 125 -19.18 -18.63 -12.86
CA GLN A 125 -19.24 -19.13 -14.24
C GLN A 125 -17.90 -19.63 -14.78
N THR A 126 -16.76 -19.09 -14.32
CA THR A 126 -15.43 -19.43 -14.86
C THR A 126 -14.92 -20.80 -14.41
N VAL A 127 -15.44 -21.35 -13.32
CA VAL A 127 -15.08 -22.70 -12.81
C VAL A 127 -15.69 -23.82 -13.68
N GLY A 128 -16.67 -23.52 -14.55
CA GLY A 128 -17.43 -24.52 -15.30
C GLY A 128 -16.71 -25.21 -16.47
N VAL A 129 -15.51 -24.76 -16.88
CA VAL A 129 -14.85 -25.21 -18.12
C VAL A 129 -13.37 -25.59 -17.86
N GLY A 130 -13.11 -26.62 -17.06
CA GLY A 130 -11.71 -26.99 -16.74
C GLY A 130 -11.39 -28.31 -16.01
N ALA A 131 -12.35 -29.21 -15.75
CA ALA A 131 -12.10 -30.42 -14.96
C ALA A 131 -12.75 -31.68 -15.56
N GLY A 132 -12.13 -32.26 -16.60
CA GLY A 132 -12.78 -33.27 -17.46
C GLY A 132 -11.92 -34.43 -17.95
N ALA A 133 -10.82 -34.78 -17.27
CA ALA A 133 -10.09 -36.04 -17.46
C ALA A 133 -9.24 -36.34 -16.22
N GLY A 134 -9.26 -37.57 -15.70
CA GLY A 134 -8.53 -37.92 -14.49
C GLY A 134 -7.81 -39.27 -14.57
N GLN A 135 -6.87 -39.49 -13.65
CA GLN A 135 -6.39 -40.83 -13.26
C GLN A 135 -5.78 -40.81 -11.85
N GLN A 136 -5.69 -41.98 -11.22
CA GLN A 136 -5.33 -42.18 -9.81
C GLN A 136 -3.80 -42.27 -9.59
N PRO A 137 -3.31 -42.19 -8.34
CA PRO A 137 -1.92 -41.77 -8.06
C PRO A 137 -0.86 -42.85 -8.30
N ALA A 138 0.28 -42.42 -8.85
CA ALA A 138 1.52 -43.20 -8.89
C ALA A 138 2.31 -43.09 -7.58
N LYS A 139 3.01 -44.17 -7.19
CA LYS A 139 3.91 -44.23 -6.02
C LYS A 139 5.38 -44.17 -6.44
N LYS A 140 6.23 -43.79 -5.46
CA LYS A 140 7.71 -43.73 -5.51
C LYS A 140 8.23 -42.49 -6.26
N GLN A 141 9.42 -41.96 -5.96
CA GLN A 141 10.55 -42.58 -5.25
C GLN A 141 11.37 -41.56 -4.45
N GLU A 142 11.75 -41.86 -3.20
CA GLU A 142 12.75 -41.06 -2.47
C GLU A 142 14.16 -41.39 -2.96
N GLN A 143 15.00 -40.37 -3.15
CA GLN A 143 16.44 -40.50 -3.36
C GLN A 143 17.20 -39.39 -2.60
N ASN A 144 17.73 -39.76 -1.43
CA ASN A 144 18.98 -39.19 -0.89
C ASN A 144 20.18 -39.89 -1.59
N PRO A 145 21.44 -39.41 -1.48
CA PRO A 145 22.00 -38.41 -0.54
C PRO A 145 22.64 -37.21 -1.31
N SER A 146 23.49 -36.31 -0.79
CA SER A 146 24.45 -36.37 0.33
C SER A 146 25.05 -35.02 0.76
N SER A 147 25.28 -34.83 2.08
CA SER A 147 26.49 -34.25 2.74
C SER A 147 26.97 -32.81 2.39
N GLU A 148 27.62 -32.00 3.25
CA GLU A 148 28.42 -32.21 4.48
C GLU A 148 28.41 -30.96 5.41
N LYS A 149 28.72 -31.16 6.72
CA LYS A 149 29.37 -30.19 7.68
C LYS A 149 28.61 -28.87 7.98
N GLU A 150 28.72 -28.20 9.13
CA GLU A 150 29.33 -28.41 10.47
C GLU A 150 28.52 -27.51 11.48
N LYS A 151 28.79 -27.30 12.78
CA LYS A 151 29.87 -27.56 13.76
C LYS A 151 29.22 -27.68 15.17
N PRO A 152 29.86 -28.22 16.24
CA PRO A 152 29.18 -28.50 17.51
C PRO A 152 29.17 -27.32 18.51
N ALA A 153 28.31 -27.44 19.53
CA ALA A 153 28.07 -26.40 20.54
C ALA A 153 28.92 -26.52 21.83
N ALA A 154 28.98 -25.41 22.56
CA ALA A 154 29.19 -25.25 24.00
C ALA A 154 30.19 -26.17 24.76
N LYS A 155 31.23 -25.54 25.35
CA LYS A 155 31.87 -26.04 26.57
C LYS A 155 31.25 -25.39 27.82
N LYS A 156 31.15 -26.18 28.88
CA LYS A 156 30.92 -25.74 30.28
C LYS A 156 32.25 -25.40 30.96
N GLU A 157 32.14 -24.83 32.17
CA GLU A 157 33.05 -24.90 33.35
C GLU A 157 34.55 -25.20 33.10
N GLU A 158 35.50 -24.43 33.64
CA GLU A 158 35.60 -23.96 35.04
C GLU A 158 36.23 -22.55 35.15
#